data_AF-A0A7S6MAL1-F1
#
_entry.id   AF-A0A7S6MAL1-F1
#
_cell.length_a   1.000
_cell.length_b   1.000
_cell.length_c   1.000
_cell.angle_alpha   90.00
_cell.angle_beta   90.00
_cell.angle_gamma   90.00
#
_symmetry.space_group_name_H-M   'P 1'
#
loop_
_entity.id
_entity.type
_entity.pdbx_description
1 polymer ?
#
loop_
_entity_poly.entity_id
_entity_poly.type
_entity_poly.pdbx_seq_one_letter_code
_entity_poly.pdbx_strand_id
1 'polypeptide(L)'
;MKKLTVLSGAAAALVAGAASAGGGLAPWIDQGWYNSLGVHSTTNTNYITGKLGADIYHNFGVFDLSSFSGQAVAATVSIFQPSGGFSGPNAVYNMWTYEGSISDLVNATGNTLNTFADLANGSMIASINIGAGTNGTTVNINLNAAGLAYLTSKFGGQVALGGALVYDGQQANHYSFGFSGAAQWQLFIDTEIPAPGALALLGLAGVTARRRRRA
;
A
#
# COMPACT_ATOMS: atom_id res chain seq x y z
N MET A 1 -29.34 58.11 -33.56
CA MET A 1 -29.78 56.97 -32.73
C MET A 1 -28.79 55.83 -32.93
N LYS A 2 -27.97 55.52 -31.91
CA LYS A 2 -26.88 54.52 -31.97
C LYS A 2 -27.47 53.11 -31.88
N LYS A 3 -27.18 52.24 -32.85
CA LYS A 3 -27.57 50.82 -32.82
C LYS A 3 -26.62 50.06 -31.88
N LEU A 4 -27.17 49.50 -30.81
CA LEU A 4 -26.47 48.63 -29.86
C LEU A 4 -26.56 47.19 -30.41
N THR A 5 -25.45 46.65 -30.91
CA THR A 5 -25.38 45.25 -31.35
C THR A 5 -24.97 44.40 -30.15
N VAL A 6 -25.90 43.59 -29.66
CA VAL A 6 -25.68 42.63 -28.57
C VAL A 6 -24.91 41.43 -29.12
N LEU A 7 -23.67 41.22 -28.64
CA LEU A 7 -22.95 39.96 -28.88
C LEU A 7 -23.55 38.88 -27.96
N SER A 8 -24.13 37.85 -28.57
CA SER A 8 -24.51 36.62 -27.88
C SER A 8 -23.24 35.78 -27.67
N GLY A 9 -22.79 35.66 -26.42
CA GLY A 9 -21.72 34.75 -26.05
C GLY A 9 -22.27 33.32 -25.93
N ALA A 10 -21.74 32.40 -26.72
CA ALA A 10 -22.02 30.98 -26.56
C ALA A 10 -21.27 30.46 -25.32
N ALA A 11 -22.01 30.06 -24.28
CA ALA A 11 -21.44 29.36 -23.13
C ALA A 11 -21.18 27.90 -23.50
N ALA A 12 -19.91 27.50 -23.59
CA ALA A 12 -19.53 26.09 -23.66
C ALA A 12 -19.68 25.49 -22.26
N ALA A 13 -20.64 24.58 -22.08
CA ALA A 13 -20.78 23.81 -20.84
C ALA A 13 -19.65 22.78 -20.75
N LEU A 14 -18.71 22.98 -19.82
CA LEU A 14 -17.76 21.96 -19.40
C LEU A 14 -18.55 20.87 -18.64
N VAL A 15 -18.73 19.71 -19.26
CA VAL A 15 -19.18 18.52 -18.54
C VAL A 15 -17.93 17.90 -17.90
N ALA A 16 -17.70 18.18 -16.62
CA ALA A 16 -16.74 17.42 -15.84
C ALA A 16 -17.28 15.99 -15.68
N GLY A 17 -16.57 15.00 -16.25
CA GLY A 17 -16.88 13.60 -16.01
C GLY A 17 -16.59 13.25 -14.56
N ALA A 18 -17.55 12.64 -13.86
CA ALA A 18 -17.36 12.16 -12.50
C ALA A 18 -16.34 11.00 -12.48
N ALA A 19 -15.33 11.07 -11.61
CA ALA A 19 -14.47 9.93 -11.32
C ALA A 19 -15.33 8.78 -10.77
N SER A 20 -15.12 7.56 -11.25
CA SER A 20 -15.75 6.40 -10.64
C SER A 20 -14.88 5.93 -9.47
N ALA A 21 -15.47 5.82 -8.29
CA ALA A 21 -14.84 5.13 -7.17
C ALA A 21 -14.87 3.62 -7.45
N GLY A 22 -13.68 3.01 -7.48
CA GLY A 22 -13.48 1.57 -7.44
C GLY A 22 -12.82 1.20 -6.12
N GLY A 23 -12.81 -0.08 -5.75
CA GLY A 23 -12.13 -0.51 -4.52
C GLY A 23 -12.45 -1.94 -4.15
N GLY A 24 -11.65 -2.50 -3.25
CA GLY A 24 -11.85 -3.85 -2.77
C GLY A 24 -10.67 -4.43 -2.00
N LEU A 25 -10.80 -5.73 -1.71
CA LEU A 25 -9.75 -6.52 -1.09
C LEU A 25 -8.76 -6.98 -2.16
N ALA A 26 -7.49 -6.65 -1.98
CA ALA A 26 -6.40 -7.22 -2.78
C ALA A 26 -6.19 -8.69 -2.39
N PRO A 27 -6.23 -9.64 -3.35
CA PRO A 27 -5.97 -11.03 -3.06
C PRO A 27 -4.60 -11.23 -2.39
N TRP A 28 -4.60 -11.96 -1.27
CA TRP A 28 -3.39 -12.39 -0.59
C TRP A 28 -2.64 -13.42 -1.43
N ILE A 29 -1.31 -13.30 -1.48
CA ILE A 29 -0.42 -14.25 -2.16
C ILE A 29 0.39 -15.03 -1.13
N ASP A 30 1.10 -14.31 -0.26
CA ASP A 30 2.01 -14.90 0.72
C ASP A 30 2.29 -13.95 1.88
N GLN A 31 2.89 -14.47 2.96
CA GLN A 31 3.35 -13.70 4.10
C GLN A 31 4.39 -14.50 4.89
N GLY A 32 5.16 -13.82 5.72
CA GLY A 32 6.11 -14.52 6.57
C GLY A 32 6.97 -13.59 7.40
N TRP A 33 8.13 -14.12 7.80
CA TRP A 33 9.19 -13.38 8.46
C TRP A 33 10.55 -13.75 7.90
N TYR A 34 11.47 -12.80 7.98
CA TYR A 34 12.91 -13.02 7.93
C TYR A 34 13.50 -12.66 9.29
N ASN A 35 14.45 -13.45 9.78
CA ASN A 35 15.20 -13.09 10.98
C ASN A 35 16.52 -12.36 10.64
N SER A 36 17.18 -11.83 11.65
CA SER A 36 18.45 -11.09 11.56
C SER A 36 19.63 -11.90 11.01
N LEU A 37 19.48 -13.22 10.87
CA LEU A 37 20.46 -14.10 10.23
C LEU A 37 20.11 -14.41 8.77
N GLY A 38 19.04 -13.79 8.23
CA GLY A 38 18.58 -14.01 6.86
C GLY A 38 17.83 -15.34 6.69
N VAL A 39 17.35 -15.93 7.78
CA VAL A 39 16.58 -17.18 7.71
C VAL A 39 15.11 -16.85 7.47
N HIS A 40 14.50 -17.55 6.51
CA HIS A 40 13.07 -17.60 6.24
C HIS A 40 12.69 -19.06 5.95
N SER A 41 11.50 -19.49 6.39
CA SER A 41 10.95 -20.79 6.03
C SER A 41 9.68 -20.59 5.22
N THR A 42 9.71 -20.99 3.95
CA THR A 42 8.62 -20.82 2.98
C THR A 42 7.36 -21.62 3.32
N THR A 43 7.44 -22.54 4.29
CA THR A 43 6.30 -23.32 4.79
C THR A 43 5.73 -22.74 6.09
N ASN A 44 6.36 -21.71 6.65
CA ASN A 44 5.94 -21.09 7.90
C ASN A 44 5.32 -19.72 7.61
N THR A 45 3.99 -19.67 7.57
CA THR A 45 3.21 -18.45 7.33
C THR A 45 3.05 -17.56 8.57
N ASN A 46 3.72 -17.88 9.67
CA ASN A 46 3.79 -16.98 10.82
C ASN A 46 4.40 -15.63 10.37
N TYR A 47 3.93 -14.52 10.94
CA TYR A 47 4.41 -13.17 10.60
C TYR A 47 4.85 -12.41 11.85
N ILE A 48 5.55 -13.09 12.76
CA ILE A 48 6.19 -12.50 13.92
C ILE A 48 7.13 -11.38 13.49
N THR A 49 7.16 -10.33 14.30
CA THR A 49 8.11 -9.23 14.19
C THR A 49 8.60 -8.79 15.56
N GLY A 50 9.76 -8.16 15.62
CA GLY A 50 10.42 -7.77 16.85
C GLY A 50 11.43 -8.83 17.29
N LYS A 51 11.76 -8.86 18.56
CA LYS A 51 12.83 -9.69 19.12
C LYS A 51 12.27 -10.89 19.88
N LEU A 52 12.79 -12.08 19.59
CA LEU A 52 12.53 -13.30 20.37
C LEU A 52 13.87 -13.99 20.64
N GLY A 53 14.30 -13.98 21.90
CA GLY A 53 15.63 -14.44 22.28
C GLY A 53 16.74 -13.58 21.68
N ALA A 54 17.60 -14.19 20.85
CA ALA A 54 18.71 -13.51 20.18
C ALA A 54 18.34 -12.97 18.79
N ASP A 55 17.23 -13.43 18.22
CA ASP A 55 16.82 -13.10 16.86
C ASP A 55 15.90 -11.88 16.82
N ILE A 56 16.09 -11.05 15.80
CA ILE A 56 15.18 -9.97 15.41
C ILE A 56 14.45 -10.42 14.15
N TYR A 57 13.15 -10.19 14.09
CA TYR A 57 12.27 -10.60 13.00
C TYR A 57 11.64 -9.38 12.34
N HIS A 58 11.70 -9.34 11.01
CA HIS A 58 10.89 -8.45 10.18
C HIS A 58 9.89 -9.30 9.42
N ASN A 59 8.64 -8.84 9.39
CA ASN A 59 7.56 -9.56 8.72
C ASN A 59 7.22 -8.94 7.37
N PHE A 60 6.51 -9.69 6.55
CA PHE A 60 6.06 -9.23 5.24
C PHE A 60 4.68 -9.77 4.89
N GLY A 61 4.01 -9.07 3.98
CA GLY A 61 2.81 -9.54 3.28
C GLY A 61 2.87 -9.21 1.79
N VAL A 62 2.42 -10.13 0.95
CA VAL A 62 2.43 -10.02 -0.51
C VAL A 62 1.01 -10.12 -1.05
N PHE A 63 0.65 -9.20 -1.97
CA PHE A 63 -0.70 -9.08 -2.51
C PHE A 63 -0.69 -8.94 -4.03
N ASP A 64 -1.74 -9.45 -4.67
CA ASP A 64 -2.02 -9.25 -6.09
C ASP A 64 -2.80 -7.95 -6.30
N LEU A 65 -2.26 -7.04 -7.11
CA LEU A 65 -2.88 -5.80 -7.52
C LEU A 65 -3.29 -5.81 -9.01
N SER A 66 -3.30 -6.98 -9.66
CA SER A 66 -3.64 -7.14 -11.08
C SER A 66 -5.02 -6.58 -11.46
N SER A 67 -5.96 -6.60 -10.51
CA SER A 67 -7.32 -6.09 -10.69
C SER A 67 -7.49 -4.59 -10.38
N PHE A 68 -6.46 -3.93 -9.84
CA PHE A 68 -6.52 -2.51 -9.47
C PHE A 68 -5.97 -1.62 -10.58
N SER A 69 -6.56 -0.44 -10.73
CA SER A 69 -6.15 0.60 -11.67
C SER A 69 -6.60 1.97 -11.17
N GLY A 70 -6.17 3.03 -11.84
CA GLY A 70 -6.41 4.42 -11.40
C GLY A 70 -5.42 4.84 -10.31
N GLN A 71 -5.90 5.59 -9.31
CA GLN A 71 -5.10 6.08 -8.19
C GLN A 71 -5.66 5.57 -6.87
N ALA A 72 -4.82 5.03 -5.98
CA ALA A 72 -5.23 4.71 -4.62
C ALA A 72 -5.49 6.00 -3.84
N VAL A 73 -6.67 6.10 -3.21
CA VAL A 73 -7.08 7.25 -2.40
C VAL A 73 -7.22 6.93 -0.91
N ALA A 74 -7.44 5.66 -0.59
CA ALA A 74 -7.33 5.13 0.76
C ALA A 74 -6.85 3.68 0.70
N ALA A 75 -6.16 3.24 1.73
CA ALA A 75 -5.80 1.84 1.89
C ALA A 75 -5.61 1.50 3.37
N THR A 76 -6.04 0.30 3.74
CA THR A 76 -5.93 -0.23 5.10
C THR A 76 -5.36 -1.64 5.03
N VAL A 77 -4.31 -1.89 5.81
CA VAL A 77 -3.81 -3.22 6.07
C VAL A 77 -4.39 -3.71 7.40
N SER A 78 -5.05 -4.85 7.39
CA SER A 78 -5.59 -5.50 8.59
C SER A 78 -4.75 -6.73 8.92
N ILE A 79 -4.22 -6.76 10.14
CA ILE A 79 -3.34 -7.83 10.63
C ILE A 79 -3.93 -8.36 11.94
N PHE A 80 -4.17 -9.68 12.02
CA PHE A 80 -4.64 -10.29 13.26
C PHE A 80 -3.50 -10.43 14.27
N GLN A 81 -3.73 -9.95 15.50
CA GLN A 81 -2.84 -10.17 16.64
C GLN A 81 -3.40 -11.32 17.49
N PRO A 82 -2.74 -12.49 17.53
CA PRO A 82 -3.18 -13.59 18.38
C PRO A 82 -3.18 -13.22 19.87
N SER A 83 -3.95 -13.95 20.69
CA SER A 83 -4.07 -13.67 22.13
C SER A 83 -2.73 -13.71 22.91
N GLY A 84 -1.72 -14.42 22.39
CA GLY A 84 -0.35 -14.43 22.91
C GLY A 84 0.66 -13.87 21.90
N GLY A 85 0.20 -13.13 20.90
CA GLY A 85 1.02 -12.66 19.79
C GLY A 85 1.90 -11.47 20.14
N PHE A 86 1.57 -10.74 21.20
CA PHE A 86 2.38 -9.66 21.74
C PHE A 86 3.03 -10.03 23.08
N SER A 87 4.31 -9.70 23.22
CA SER A 87 5.08 -9.75 24.47
C SER A 87 6.01 -8.54 24.54
N GLY A 88 6.11 -7.91 25.70
CA GLY A 88 6.98 -6.74 25.93
C GLY A 88 6.21 -5.49 26.37
N PRO A 89 6.89 -4.35 26.53
CA PRO A 89 6.25 -3.05 26.73
C PRO A 89 5.65 -2.53 25.43
N ASN A 90 4.72 -1.58 25.51
CA ASN A 90 4.16 -0.95 24.30
C ASN A 90 5.26 -0.42 23.38
N ALA A 91 5.05 -0.60 22.08
CA ALA A 91 6.02 -0.26 21.04
C ALA A 91 5.34 0.27 19.78
N VAL A 92 6.16 0.71 18.84
CA VAL A 92 5.70 1.19 17.55
C VAL A 92 5.93 0.09 16.51
N TYR A 93 4.86 -0.32 15.83
CA TYR A 93 4.97 -1.11 14.62
C TYR A 93 4.93 -0.18 13.42
N ASN A 94 5.98 -0.27 12.61
CA ASN A 94 6.13 0.51 11.40
C ASN A 94 6.00 -0.43 10.19
N MET A 95 5.57 0.14 9.08
CA MET A 95 5.49 -0.55 7.80
C MET A 95 6.25 0.21 6.73
N TRP A 96 6.88 -0.54 5.83
CA TRP A 96 7.73 -0.01 4.77
C TRP A 96 7.40 -0.61 3.41
N THR A 97 7.70 0.13 2.34
CA THR A 97 7.73 -0.40 0.98
C THR A 97 8.82 -1.46 0.85
N TYR A 98 8.57 -2.53 0.09
CA TYR A 98 9.61 -3.47 -0.34
C TYR A 98 9.82 -3.37 -1.85
N GLU A 99 11.03 -2.98 -2.28
CA GLU A 99 11.37 -2.81 -3.71
C GLU A 99 12.22 -3.95 -4.27
N GLY A 100 12.55 -4.94 -3.43
CA GLY A 100 13.27 -6.13 -3.86
C GLY A 100 12.42 -7.05 -4.74
N SER A 101 13.05 -8.12 -5.22
CA SER A 101 12.37 -9.17 -5.98
C SER A 101 11.36 -9.90 -5.11
N ILE A 102 10.07 -9.88 -5.49
CA ILE A 102 9.01 -10.62 -4.80
C ILE A 102 9.27 -12.12 -4.89
N SER A 103 9.77 -12.61 -6.02
CA SER A 103 10.13 -14.02 -6.18
C SER A 103 11.23 -14.45 -5.22
N ASP A 104 12.21 -13.58 -4.95
CA ASP A 104 13.27 -13.88 -3.98
C ASP A 104 12.76 -13.84 -2.54
N LEU A 105 11.86 -12.90 -2.24
CA LEU A 105 11.19 -12.77 -0.95
C LEU A 105 10.39 -14.01 -0.57
N VAL A 106 9.56 -14.54 -1.47
CA VAL A 106 8.67 -15.68 -1.16
C VAL A 106 9.39 -17.03 -1.20
N ASN A 107 10.48 -17.16 -1.97
CA ASN A 107 11.18 -18.43 -2.13
C ASN A 107 12.44 -18.56 -1.26
N ALA A 108 12.75 -17.56 -0.42
CA ALA A 108 14.01 -17.49 0.33
C ALA A 108 15.26 -17.60 -0.57
N THR A 109 15.19 -17.06 -1.80
CA THR A 109 16.32 -17.08 -2.74
C THR A 109 17.06 -15.74 -2.74
N GLY A 110 18.22 -15.70 -3.41
CA GLY A 110 19.02 -14.48 -3.50
C GLY A 110 19.75 -14.12 -2.19
N ASN A 111 19.85 -12.81 -1.90
CA ASN A 111 20.49 -12.31 -0.69
C ASN A 111 19.46 -12.08 0.43
N THR A 112 19.29 -13.09 1.27
CA THR A 112 18.28 -13.09 2.33
C THR A 112 18.60 -12.15 3.50
N LEU A 113 19.87 -11.81 3.73
CA LEU A 113 20.25 -10.79 4.71
C LEU A 113 19.84 -9.39 4.25
N ASN A 114 20.01 -9.09 2.96
CA ASN A 114 19.48 -7.85 2.39
C ASN A 114 17.96 -7.85 2.41
N THR A 115 17.32 -8.99 2.11
CA THR A 115 15.86 -9.13 2.21
C THR A 115 15.36 -8.76 3.60
N PHE A 116 15.99 -9.28 4.66
CA PHE A 116 15.69 -8.90 6.04
C PHE A 116 15.82 -7.38 6.27
N ALA A 117 16.92 -6.77 5.81
CA ALA A 117 17.15 -5.33 5.98
C ALA A 117 16.11 -4.47 5.22
N ASP A 118 15.78 -4.86 3.99
CA ASP A 118 14.88 -4.12 3.11
C ASP A 118 13.44 -4.09 3.64
N LEU A 119 13.01 -5.12 4.38
CA LEU A 119 11.70 -5.16 5.04
C LEU A 119 11.51 -4.08 6.12
N ALA A 120 12.56 -3.39 6.55
CA ALA A 120 12.52 -2.33 7.56
C ALA A 120 13.25 -1.03 7.16
N ASN A 121 13.63 -0.88 5.88
CA ASN A 121 14.46 0.24 5.43
C ASN A 121 13.94 0.94 4.15
N GLY A 122 12.75 0.59 3.68
CA GLY A 122 12.10 1.26 2.55
C GLY A 122 11.56 2.65 2.88
N SER A 123 10.65 3.16 2.04
CA SER A 123 9.85 4.33 2.41
C SER A 123 8.81 3.91 3.45
N MET A 124 8.73 4.63 4.57
CA MET A 124 7.77 4.31 5.64
C MET A 124 6.34 4.67 5.19
N ILE A 125 5.44 3.69 5.20
CA ILE A 125 4.08 3.81 4.67
C ILE A 125 3.00 3.82 5.77
N ALA A 126 3.33 3.36 6.98
CA ALA A 126 2.45 3.45 8.13
C ALA A 126 3.22 3.30 9.45
N SER A 127 2.59 3.73 10.55
CA SER A 127 3.11 3.62 11.90
C SER A 127 1.94 3.54 12.89
N ILE A 128 1.98 2.59 13.83
CA ILE A 128 0.94 2.42 14.85
C ILE A 128 1.53 1.94 16.17
N ASN A 129 0.94 2.35 17.29
CA ASN A 129 1.29 1.82 18.61
C ASN A 129 0.64 0.44 18.80
N ILE A 130 1.46 -0.54 19.18
CA ILE A 130 1.02 -1.89 19.53
C ILE A 130 1.40 -2.15 21.00
N GLY A 131 0.56 -2.91 21.67
CA GLY A 131 0.74 -3.28 23.07
C GLY A 131 -0.07 -4.52 23.42
N ALA A 132 0.01 -4.92 24.70
CA ALA A 132 -0.73 -6.06 25.22
C ALA A 132 -2.26 -5.93 25.01
N GLY A 133 -2.78 -4.68 24.94
CA GLY A 133 -4.19 -4.41 24.65
C GLY A 133 -4.66 -4.81 23.25
N THR A 134 -3.75 -5.08 22.32
CA THR A 134 -4.10 -5.56 20.96
C THR A 134 -4.21 -7.09 20.87
N ASN A 135 -3.81 -7.83 21.91
CA ASN A 135 -3.87 -9.29 21.88
C ASN A 135 -5.31 -9.80 21.67
N GLY A 136 -5.47 -10.72 20.72
CA GLY A 136 -6.76 -11.30 20.35
C GLY A 136 -7.61 -10.40 19.45
N THR A 137 -7.05 -9.32 18.89
CA THR A 137 -7.78 -8.36 18.05
C THR A 137 -7.14 -8.20 16.68
N THR A 138 -7.91 -7.64 15.73
CA THR A 138 -7.36 -7.23 14.43
C THR A 138 -6.86 -5.78 14.52
N VAL A 139 -5.59 -5.59 14.18
CA VAL A 139 -4.94 -4.29 14.08
C VAL A 139 -5.17 -3.76 12.66
N ASN A 140 -5.92 -2.66 12.54
CA ASN A 140 -6.18 -1.98 11.27
C ASN A 140 -5.22 -0.79 11.12
N ILE A 141 -4.45 -0.79 10.03
CA ILE A 141 -3.34 0.14 9.80
C ILE A 141 -3.61 0.90 8.51
N ASN A 142 -3.91 2.19 8.62
CA ASN A 142 -4.13 3.04 7.45
C ASN A 142 -2.80 3.47 6.85
N LEU A 143 -2.67 3.34 5.52
CA LEU A 143 -1.48 3.77 4.82
C LEU A 143 -1.48 5.29 4.64
N ASN A 144 -0.29 5.89 4.74
CA ASN A 144 -0.07 7.30 4.47
C ASN A 144 0.03 7.58 2.95
N ALA A 145 0.22 8.84 2.58
CA ALA A 145 0.34 9.24 1.18
C ALA A 145 1.47 8.52 0.41
N ALA A 146 2.59 8.18 1.06
CA ALA A 146 3.66 7.40 0.44
C ALA A 146 3.22 5.96 0.17
N GLY A 147 2.45 5.36 1.08
CA GLY A 147 1.84 4.05 0.88
C GLY A 147 0.84 4.02 -0.28
N LEU A 148 -0.02 5.03 -0.38
CA LEU A 148 -0.97 5.15 -1.49
C LEU A 148 -0.26 5.33 -2.85
N ALA A 149 0.79 6.17 -2.88
CA ALA A 149 1.61 6.34 -4.08
C ALA A 149 2.33 5.04 -4.48
N TYR A 150 2.88 4.32 -3.50
CA TYR A 150 3.52 3.03 -3.71
C TYR A 150 2.55 1.99 -4.28
N LEU A 151 1.37 1.81 -3.67
CA LEU A 151 0.33 0.91 -4.21
C LEU A 151 -0.06 1.28 -5.64
N THR A 152 -0.31 2.57 -5.90
CA THR A 152 -0.67 3.06 -7.24
C THR A 152 0.40 2.71 -8.28
N SER A 153 1.69 2.82 -7.92
CA SER A 153 2.80 2.45 -8.80
C SER A 153 2.92 0.95 -9.09
N LYS A 154 2.25 0.09 -8.31
CA LYS A 154 2.28 -1.37 -8.43
C LYS A 154 0.96 -1.96 -8.98
N PHE A 155 -0.04 -1.12 -9.26
CA PHE A 155 -1.29 -1.54 -9.90
C PHE A 155 -1.03 -2.28 -11.22
N GLY A 156 -1.82 -3.33 -11.46
CA GLY A 156 -1.61 -4.26 -12.58
C GLY A 156 -0.56 -5.34 -12.33
N GLY A 157 0.11 -5.34 -11.17
CA GLY A 157 1.13 -6.31 -10.79
C GLY A 157 0.96 -6.84 -9.37
N GLN A 158 2.07 -7.10 -8.69
CA GLN A 158 2.09 -7.54 -7.28
C GLN A 158 2.79 -6.50 -6.41
N VAL A 159 2.49 -6.52 -5.12
CA VAL A 159 3.13 -5.66 -4.12
C VAL A 159 3.56 -6.46 -2.91
N ALA A 160 4.67 -6.08 -2.30
CA ALA A 160 5.10 -6.58 -1.00
C ALA A 160 5.27 -5.42 -0.01
N LEU A 161 4.81 -5.63 1.22
CA LEU A 161 4.90 -4.68 2.32
C LEU A 161 5.74 -5.31 3.42
N GLY A 162 6.73 -4.58 3.92
CA GLY A 162 7.54 -4.99 5.05
C GLY A 162 7.05 -4.38 6.36
N GLY A 163 7.35 -5.02 7.48
CA GLY A 163 7.03 -4.52 8.80
C GLY A 163 8.02 -4.94 9.88
N ALA A 164 8.16 -4.07 10.86
CA ALA A 164 9.10 -4.21 11.96
C ALA A 164 8.56 -3.54 13.22
N LEU A 165 8.65 -4.25 14.33
CA LEU A 165 8.42 -3.70 15.66
C LEU A 165 9.67 -2.95 16.11
N VAL A 166 9.54 -1.64 16.30
CA VAL A 166 10.63 -0.78 16.76
C VAL A 166 10.57 -0.65 18.28
N TYR A 167 11.64 -1.11 18.93
CA TYR A 167 11.84 -0.95 20.36
C TYR A 167 13.32 -0.75 20.68
N ASP A 168 13.61 0.18 21.59
CA ASP A 168 14.95 0.63 21.97
C ASP A 168 15.48 -0.01 23.27
N GLY A 169 14.67 -0.79 23.97
CA GLY A 169 15.09 -1.44 25.22
C GLY A 169 15.77 -2.81 25.04
N GLN A 170 16.25 -3.35 26.16
CA GLN A 170 17.15 -4.51 26.20
C GLN A 170 16.46 -5.85 26.51
N GLN A 171 15.12 -5.91 26.44
CA GLN A 171 14.40 -7.14 26.76
C GLN A 171 14.77 -8.28 25.79
N ALA A 172 14.83 -9.51 26.32
CA ALA A 172 15.11 -10.70 25.52
C ALA A 172 13.96 -11.02 24.56
N ASN A 173 12.72 -10.84 25.02
CA ASN A 173 11.52 -11.08 24.24
C ASN A 173 10.70 -9.79 24.15
N HIS A 174 10.62 -9.23 22.95
CA HIS A 174 9.74 -8.15 22.63
C HIS A 174 9.27 -8.29 21.19
N TYR A 175 8.11 -8.91 21.00
CA TYR A 175 7.59 -9.23 19.67
C TYR A 175 6.10 -8.93 19.56
N SER A 176 5.64 -8.87 18.32
CA SER A 176 4.24 -8.75 17.93
C SER A 176 3.93 -9.79 16.86
N PHE A 177 2.66 -10.14 16.75
CA PHE A 177 2.11 -11.08 15.77
C PHE A 177 2.71 -12.48 15.83
N GLY A 178 3.30 -12.84 16.97
CA GLY A 178 3.74 -14.20 17.26
C GLY A 178 2.55 -15.17 17.25
N PHE A 179 2.82 -16.45 16.97
CA PHE A 179 1.80 -17.51 16.93
C PHE A 179 0.63 -17.26 15.94
N SER A 180 0.82 -16.44 14.90
CA SER A 180 -0.24 -16.09 13.96
C SER A 180 -0.73 -17.22 13.06
N GLY A 181 0.07 -18.29 12.91
CA GLY A 181 -0.33 -19.50 12.20
C GLY A 181 -0.84 -19.21 10.80
N ALA A 182 -2.07 -19.64 10.52
CA ALA A 182 -2.73 -19.51 9.22
C ALA A 182 -3.58 -18.24 9.06
N ALA A 183 -3.61 -17.33 10.05
CA ALA A 183 -4.27 -16.03 9.86
C ALA A 183 -3.59 -15.29 8.71
N GLN A 184 -4.33 -14.52 7.90
CA GLN A 184 -3.77 -13.82 6.75
C GLN A 184 -3.83 -12.30 6.95
N TRP A 185 -2.83 -11.61 6.41
CA TRP A 185 -2.95 -10.17 6.21
C TRP A 185 -4.05 -9.88 5.17
N GLN A 186 -4.75 -8.77 5.36
CA GLN A 186 -5.73 -8.27 4.38
C GLN A 186 -5.34 -6.85 3.98
N LEU A 187 -5.41 -6.56 2.67
CA LEU A 187 -5.15 -5.23 2.13
C LEU A 187 -6.41 -4.73 1.41
N PHE A 188 -7.05 -3.73 1.99
CA PHE A 188 -8.18 -3.03 1.38
C PHE A 188 -7.68 -1.77 0.69
N ILE A 189 -8.14 -1.51 -0.52
CA ILE A 189 -7.75 -0.34 -1.31
C ILE A 189 -8.99 0.29 -1.92
N ASP A 190 -9.15 1.60 -1.74
CA ASP A 190 -10.10 2.42 -2.48
C ASP A 190 -9.34 3.18 -3.57
N THR A 191 -9.90 3.19 -4.78
CA THR A 191 -9.33 3.84 -5.95
C THR A 191 -10.26 4.85 -6.59
N GLU A 192 -9.66 5.88 -7.16
CA GLU A 192 -10.32 6.77 -8.11
C GLU A 192 -9.82 6.46 -9.52
N ILE A 193 -10.75 6.19 -10.43
CA ILE A 193 -10.44 6.01 -11.84
C ILE A 193 -10.83 7.32 -12.55
N PRO A 194 -9.86 8.05 -13.18
CA PRO A 194 -10.16 9.26 -13.92
C PRO A 194 -11.22 8.99 -14.98
N ALA A 195 -12.25 9.85 -15.04
CA ALA A 195 -13.34 9.68 -15.98
C ALA A 195 -12.80 9.59 -17.42
N PRO A 196 -13.29 8.65 -18.25
CA PRO A 196 -12.83 8.46 -19.64
C PRO A 196 -12.88 9.73 -20.53
N GLY A 197 -13.60 10.78 -20.11
CA GLY A 197 -13.81 12.01 -20.89
C GLY A 197 -12.73 13.10 -20.80
N ALA A 198 -11.77 13.02 -19.87
CA ALA A 198 -10.80 14.11 -19.67
C ALA A 198 -9.85 14.33 -20.88
N LEU A 199 -9.61 13.29 -21.70
CA LEU A 199 -8.72 13.36 -22.86
C LEU A 199 -9.43 13.73 -24.18
N ALA A 200 -10.77 13.62 -24.24
CA ALA A 200 -11.53 13.87 -25.47
C ALA A 200 -11.71 15.37 -25.80
N LEU A 201 -11.49 16.27 -24.84
CA LEU A 201 -11.74 17.71 -25.00
C LEU A 201 -10.64 18.49 -25.74
N LEU A 202 -9.44 17.91 -25.92
CA LEU A 202 -8.35 18.55 -26.68
C LEU A 202 -8.51 18.40 -28.21
N GLY A 203 -9.36 17.49 -28.69
CA GLY A 203 -9.55 17.24 -30.13
C GLY A 203 -10.55 18.16 -30.83
N LEU A 204 -11.44 18.85 -30.12
CA LEU A 204 -12.57 19.61 -30.70
C LEU A 204 -12.31 21.12 -30.85
N ALA A 205 -11.25 21.66 -30.23
CA ALA A 205 -10.89 23.08 -30.38
C ALA A 205 -10.18 23.41 -31.72
N GLY A 206 -9.75 22.40 -32.48
CA GLY A 206 -8.95 22.59 -33.71
C GLY A 206 -9.73 22.85 -35.01
N VAL A 207 -11.07 22.77 -35.02
CA VAL A 207 -11.84 22.72 -36.29
C VAL A 207 -12.52 24.05 -36.70
N THR A 208 -12.54 25.10 -35.88
CA THR A 208 -13.29 26.33 -36.24
C THR A 208 -12.47 27.50 -36.82
N ALA A 209 -11.15 27.37 -37.03
CA ALA A 209 -10.35 28.40 -37.70
C ALA A 209 -10.16 28.13 -39.20
N ARG A 210 -11.25 27.91 -39.95
CA ARG A 210 -11.21 27.90 -41.42
C ARG A 210 -12.42 28.62 -42.02
N ARG A 211 -12.32 29.94 -42.18
CA ARG A 211 -12.63 30.61 -43.48
C ARG A 211 -12.43 32.13 -43.47
N ARG A 212 -11.64 32.54 -44.47
CA ARG A 212 -11.75 33.74 -45.33
C ARG A 212 -11.28 35.08 -44.77
N ARG A 213 -10.23 35.61 -45.40
CA ARG A 213 -10.36 36.75 -46.32
C ARG A 213 -9.26 36.77 -47.39
N ARG A 214 -9.68 36.56 -48.64
CA ARG A 214 -9.10 37.19 -49.83
C ARG A 214 -10.08 38.28 -50.25
N ALA A 215 -9.61 39.51 -50.31
CA ALA A 215 -9.96 40.60 -51.22
C ALA A 215 -9.02 41.74 -50.86
#